data_AF-A0A7X7SYA3-F1
#
_entry.id   AF-A0A7X7SYA3-F1
#
_cell.length_a   1.000
_cell.length_b   1.000
_cell.length_c   1.000
_cell.angle_alpha   90.00
_cell.angle_beta   90.00
_cell.angle_gamma   90.00
#
_symmetry.space_group_name_H-M   'P 1'
#
loop_
_entity.id
_entity.type
_entity.pdbx_description
1 polymer ?
#
loop_
_entity_poly.entity_id
_entity_poly.type
_entity_poly.pdbx_seq_one_letter_code
_entity_poly.pdbx_strand_id
1 'polypeptide(L)'
;MTQDQAEILVDRLKNACVFHRFDEPGVYLEYARIIAQYDYDRMKAAIDEIIEEDSRNVPAISLLIKKYKGTSNAPKGQVEVKSDEYCAVCDDKGFVLMKEKQSDTGLTYEFVLYCPFCPVGRSWAYDGRNISDKKHRSPYYVPPVTEYFGDEGIQALREANMKKRRENIDVKRPVEKAVQSIGKEIPDGWQYDTIGDLPF
;
A
#
# COMPACT_ATOMS: atom_id res chain seq x y z
N MET A 1 16.43 5.20 -10.06
CA MET A 1 17.69 5.09 -9.27
C MET A 1 18.85 5.65 -10.09
N THR A 2 20.07 5.76 -9.54
CA THR A 2 21.26 6.09 -10.36
C THR A 2 21.65 4.91 -11.26
N GLN A 3 22.48 5.16 -12.28
CA GLN A 3 22.95 4.10 -13.16
C GLN A 3 23.79 3.06 -12.40
N ASP A 4 24.72 3.51 -11.56
CA ASP A 4 25.54 2.64 -10.71
C ASP A 4 24.68 1.74 -9.79
N GLN A 5 23.59 2.30 -9.23
CA GLN A 5 22.65 1.54 -8.42
C GLN A 5 21.93 0.45 -9.22
N ALA A 6 21.57 0.73 -10.47
CA ALA A 6 20.95 -0.26 -11.34
C ALA A 6 21.93 -1.37 -11.71
N GLU A 7 23.19 -1.03 -11.99
CA GLU A 7 24.27 -1.98 -12.27
C GLU A 7 24.51 -2.91 -11.08
N ILE A 8 24.53 -2.38 -9.85
CA ILE A 8 24.63 -3.20 -8.62
C ILE A 8 23.50 -4.25 -8.53
N LEU A 9 22.27 -3.89 -8.93
CA LEU A 9 21.14 -4.83 -8.91
C LEU A 9 21.25 -5.89 -10.02
N VAL A 10 21.76 -5.52 -11.20
CA VAL A 10 22.02 -6.49 -12.28
C VAL A 10 23.15 -7.45 -11.88
N ASP A 11 24.21 -6.95 -11.27
CA ASP A 11 25.29 -7.78 -10.74
C ASP A 11 24.82 -8.72 -9.65
N ARG A 12 23.85 -8.31 -8.82
CA ARG A 12 23.21 -9.20 -7.86
C ARG A 12 22.50 -10.37 -8.54
N LEU A 13 21.73 -10.10 -9.60
CA LEU A 13 21.08 -11.15 -10.40
C LEU A 13 22.12 -12.05 -11.09
N LYS A 14 23.22 -11.48 -11.59
CA LYS A 14 24.33 -12.23 -12.19
C LYS A 14 24.98 -13.18 -11.19
N ASN A 15 25.20 -12.74 -9.95
CA ASN A 15 25.87 -13.54 -8.94
C ASN A 15 24.93 -14.55 -8.25
N ALA A 16 23.63 -14.26 -8.18
CA ALA A 16 22.66 -15.11 -7.49
C ALA A 16 22.06 -16.19 -8.39
N CYS A 17 21.86 -15.92 -9.68
CA CYS A 17 21.22 -16.85 -10.59
C CYS A 17 22.24 -17.74 -11.32
N VAL A 18 22.02 -19.07 -11.29
CA VAL A 18 22.94 -20.04 -11.92
C VAL A 18 22.95 -19.92 -13.44
N PHE A 19 21.78 -19.75 -14.06
CA PHE A 19 21.64 -19.60 -15.52
C PHE A 19 21.30 -18.15 -15.87
N HIS A 20 22.28 -17.45 -16.44
CA HIS A 20 22.16 -16.07 -16.90
C HIS A 20 22.82 -15.86 -18.26
N ARG A 21 22.46 -14.78 -18.97
CA ARG A 21 23.12 -14.35 -20.22
C ARG A 21 23.74 -12.96 -20.11
N PHE A 22 24.10 -12.54 -18.91
CA PHE A 22 24.67 -11.21 -18.66
C PHE A 22 26.09 -11.02 -19.21
N ASP A 23 26.72 -12.07 -19.74
CA ASP A 23 27.98 -11.95 -20.49
C ASP A 23 27.77 -11.39 -21.91
N GLU A 24 26.53 -11.40 -22.40
CA GLU A 24 26.14 -10.64 -23.58
C GLU A 24 25.86 -9.17 -23.19
N PRO A 25 26.67 -8.20 -23.65
CA PRO A 25 26.57 -6.81 -23.19
C PRO A 25 25.21 -6.17 -23.49
N GLY A 26 24.54 -6.59 -24.57
CA GLY A 26 23.19 -6.12 -24.90
C GLY A 26 22.15 -6.52 -23.85
N VAL A 27 22.24 -7.74 -23.30
CA VAL A 27 21.31 -8.23 -22.28
C VAL A 27 21.55 -7.48 -20.96
N TYR A 28 22.80 -7.32 -20.56
CA TYR A 28 23.16 -6.55 -19.36
C TYR A 28 22.62 -5.11 -19.42
N LEU A 29 22.87 -4.41 -20.53
CA LEU A 29 22.44 -3.03 -20.71
C LEU A 29 20.93 -2.86 -20.70
N GLU A 30 20.17 -3.78 -21.30
CA GLU A 30 18.70 -3.71 -21.30
C GLU A 30 18.13 -3.90 -19.89
N TYR A 31 18.68 -4.83 -19.10
CA TYR A 31 18.28 -4.98 -17.70
C TYR A 31 18.62 -3.73 -16.88
N ALA A 32 19.85 -3.22 -16.99
CA ALA A 32 20.28 -2.02 -16.27
C ALA A 32 19.42 -0.81 -16.63
N ARG A 33 19.13 -0.61 -17.92
CA ARG A 33 18.29 0.48 -18.43
C ARG A 33 16.86 0.41 -17.90
N ILE A 34 16.27 -0.78 -17.82
CA ILE A 34 14.91 -0.94 -17.33
C ILE A 34 14.85 -0.82 -15.81
N ILE A 35 15.78 -1.44 -15.09
CA ILE A 35 15.88 -1.34 -13.63
C ILE A 35 16.09 0.10 -13.19
N ALA A 36 16.92 0.88 -13.89
CA ALA A 36 17.20 2.28 -13.56
C ALA A 36 15.95 3.18 -13.43
N GLN A 37 14.85 2.82 -14.11
CA GLN A 37 13.58 3.55 -14.06
C GLN A 37 12.83 3.40 -12.73
N TYR A 38 13.25 2.45 -11.89
CA TYR A 38 12.56 2.11 -10.64
C TYR A 38 13.31 2.61 -9.40
N ASP A 39 12.65 2.44 -8.25
CA ASP A 39 13.21 2.73 -6.93
C ASP A 39 14.18 1.63 -6.49
N TYR A 40 15.34 2.01 -5.92
CA TYR A 40 16.43 1.08 -5.61
C TYR A 40 16.02 0.07 -4.54
N ASP A 41 15.55 0.55 -3.40
CA ASP A 41 15.25 -0.30 -2.24
C ASP A 41 14.11 -1.27 -2.55
N ARG A 42 13.08 -0.79 -3.26
CA ARG A 42 11.94 -1.63 -3.64
C ARG A 42 12.29 -2.65 -4.72
N MET A 43 13.11 -2.27 -5.70
CA MET A 43 13.55 -3.23 -6.72
C MET A 43 14.50 -4.26 -6.12
N LYS A 44 15.37 -3.87 -5.18
CA LYS A 44 16.21 -4.78 -4.42
C LYS A 44 15.37 -5.82 -3.68
N ALA A 45 14.35 -5.39 -2.94
CA ALA A 45 13.45 -6.29 -2.22
C ALA A 45 12.70 -7.24 -3.18
N ALA A 46 12.23 -6.74 -4.31
CA ALA A 46 11.58 -7.58 -5.32
C ALA A 46 12.52 -8.61 -5.94
N ILE A 47 13.79 -8.23 -6.19
CA ILE A 47 14.83 -9.15 -6.67
C ILE A 47 15.13 -10.22 -5.62
N ASP A 48 15.23 -9.84 -4.35
CA ASP A 48 15.50 -10.78 -3.25
C ASP A 48 14.40 -11.83 -3.12
N GLU A 49 13.13 -11.39 -3.16
CA GLU A 49 11.98 -12.29 -3.14
C GLU A 49 11.99 -13.27 -4.34
N ILE A 50 12.35 -12.79 -5.53
CA ILE A 50 12.43 -13.66 -6.71
C ILE A 50 13.57 -14.68 -6.59
N ILE A 51 14.73 -14.27 -6.08
CA ILE A 51 15.87 -15.17 -5.89
C ILE A 51 15.54 -16.26 -4.87
N GLU A 52 14.80 -15.91 -3.80
CA GLU A 52 14.32 -16.89 -2.82
C GLU A 52 13.33 -17.90 -3.42
N GLU A 53 12.49 -17.48 -4.37
CA GLU A 53 11.54 -18.36 -5.07
C GLU A 53 12.21 -19.26 -6.12
N ASP A 54 13.07 -18.71 -6.96
CA ASP A 54 13.80 -19.43 -8.01
C ASP A 54 15.16 -18.76 -8.29
N SER A 55 16.22 -19.33 -7.72
CA SER A 55 17.60 -18.90 -8.00
C SER A 55 18.21 -19.61 -9.21
N ARG A 56 17.50 -20.51 -9.88
CA ARG A 56 18.07 -21.29 -10.97
C ARG A 56 18.25 -20.43 -12.22
N ASN A 57 17.22 -19.67 -12.61
CA ASN A 57 17.24 -18.87 -13.83
C ASN A 57 17.10 -17.38 -13.53
N VAL A 58 17.77 -16.53 -14.30
CA VAL A 58 17.50 -15.09 -14.24
C VAL A 58 16.03 -14.83 -14.62
N PRO A 59 15.28 -14.10 -13.78
CA PRO A 59 13.89 -13.79 -14.06
C PRO A 59 13.76 -12.87 -15.26
N ALA A 60 12.73 -13.10 -16.07
CA ALA A 60 12.38 -12.16 -17.14
C ALA A 60 12.09 -10.77 -16.58
N ILE A 61 12.43 -9.73 -17.35
CA ILE A 61 12.18 -8.33 -16.96
C ILE A 61 10.71 -8.07 -16.61
N SER A 62 9.78 -8.70 -17.33
CA SER A 62 8.35 -8.61 -17.03
C SER A 62 7.99 -9.13 -15.63
N LEU A 63 8.66 -10.19 -15.17
CA LEU A 63 8.47 -10.76 -13.83
C LEU A 63 9.06 -9.82 -12.76
N LEU A 64 10.24 -9.25 -12.99
CA LEU A 64 10.83 -8.23 -12.12
C LEU A 64 9.88 -7.04 -11.94
N ILE A 65 9.31 -6.53 -13.03
CA ILE A 65 8.34 -5.43 -12.98
C ILE A 65 7.06 -5.85 -12.26
N LYS A 66 6.56 -7.08 -12.50
CA LYS A 66 5.36 -7.59 -11.85
C LYS A 66 5.54 -7.73 -10.35
N LYS A 67 6.68 -8.27 -9.89
CA LYS A 67 7.02 -8.38 -8.47
C LYS A 67 7.30 -7.03 -7.84
N TYR A 68 8.02 -6.12 -8.52
CA TYR A 68 8.14 -4.73 -8.08
C TYR A 68 6.77 -4.04 -7.90
N LYS A 69 5.82 -4.28 -8.81
CA LYS A 69 4.45 -3.78 -8.69
C LYS A 69 3.66 -4.52 -7.61
N GLY A 70 3.88 -5.82 -7.43
CA GLY A 70 3.20 -6.70 -6.47
C GLY A 70 3.69 -6.55 -5.02
N THR A 71 4.93 -6.12 -4.80
CA THR A 71 5.45 -5.64 -3.51
C THR A 71 4.81 -4.32 -3.07
N SER A 72 3.72 -3.89 -3.73
CA SER A 72 2.88 -2.73 -3.37
C SER A 72 2.11 -2.84 -2.06
N ASN A 73 2.44 -3.79 -1.18
CA ASN A 73 2.10 -3.60 0.23
C ASN A 73 2.88 -2.42 0.86
N ALA A 74 3.77 -1.77 0.12
CA ALA A 74 4.19 -0.40 0.40
C ALA A 74 4.14 0.47 -0.87
N PRO A 75 3.23 1.44 -1.00
CA PRO A 75 3.40 2.53 -1.95
C PRO A 75 4.58 3.42 -1.50
N LYS A 76 5.31 3.96 -2.49
CA LYS A 76 6.49 4.83 -2.32
C LYS A 76 6.29 5.90 -1.23
N GLY A 77 7.25 6.02 -0.31
CA GLY A 77 7.55 7.26 0.40
C GLY A 77 6.56 7.72 1.47
N GLN A 78 5.46 7.02 1.69
CA GLN A 78 4.74 7.12 2.95
C GLN A 78 5.39 6.12 3.88
N VAL A 79 6.05 6.58 4.94
CA VAL A 79 6.04 5.81 6.19
C VAL A 79 4.59 5.38 6.34
N GLU A 80 4.30 4.08 6.31
CA GLU A 80 2.97 3.60 6.66
C GLU A 80 2.78 4.03 8.12
N VAL A 81 2.24 5.23 8.30
CA VAL A 81 1.88 5.73 9.61
C VAL A 81 0.64 4.93 9.95
N LYS A 82 0.86 3.74 10.49
CA LYS A 82 -0.16 2.89 11.07
C LYS A 82 -0.43 3.43 12.47
N SER A 83 -1.70 3.48 12.83
CA SER A 83 -2.08 3.67 14.22
C SER A 83 -2.01 2.30 14.89
N ASP A 84 -1.28 2.20 16.01
CA ASP A 84 -1.26 0.97 16.81
C ASP A 84 -2.65 0.65 17.38
N GLU A 85 -3.43 1.70 17.65
CA GLU A 85 -4.80 1.63 18.11
C GLU A 85 -5.77 2.19 17.07
N TYR A 86 -6.91 1.52 16.88
CA TYR A 86 -7.95 1.97 15.98
C TYR A 86 -8.46 3.37 16.33
N CYS A 87 -8.51 4.26 15.33
CA CYS A 87 -9.07 5.58 15.48
C CYS A 87 -10.55 5.61 15.08
N ALA A 88 -11.44 5.64 16.09
CA ALA A 88 -12.89 5.76 15.86
C ALA A 88 -13.33 7.09 15.22
N VAL A 89 -12.48 8.13 15.23
CA VAL A 89 -12.83 9.43 14.64
C VAL A 89 -12.73 9.40 13.11
N CYS A 90 -11.66 8.83 12.56
CA CYS A 90 -11.41 8.78 11.11
C CYS A 90 -11.48 7.38 10.51
N ASP A 91 -11.77 6.36 11.31
CA ASP A 91 -11.84 4.96 10.87
C ASP A 91 -10.52 4.48 10.24
N ASP A 92 -9.39 4.86 10.86
CA ASP A 92 -8.00 4.65 10.41
C ASP A 92 -7.62 5.26 9.04
N LYS A 93 -8.50 6.03 8.41
CA LYS A 93 -8.20 6.68 7.13
C LYS A 93 -7.27 7.88 7.28
N GLY A 94 -7.21 8.46 8.47
CA GLY A 94 -6.47 9.68 8.77
C GLY A 94 -7.21 10.98 8.39
N PHE A 95 -8.27 10.92 7.59
CA PHE A 95 -9.05 12.10 7.19
C PHE A 95 -10.57 11.83 7.24
N VAL A 96 -11.35 12.91 7.29
CA VAL A 96 -12.81 12.92 7.23
C VAL A 96 -13.23 13.75 6.02
N LEU A 97 -14.13 13.20 5.20
CA LEU A 97 -14.70 13.91 4.06
C LEU A 97 -15.98 14.61 4.49
N MET A 98 -16.03 15.93 4.32
CA MET A 98 -17.20 16.75 4.56
C MET A 98 -17.85 17.12 3.23
N LYS A 99 -19.17 16.95 3.13
CA LYS A 99 -19.94 17.35 1.95
C LYS A 99 -20.66 18.65 2.25
N GLU A 100 -20.34 19.70 1.52
CA GLU A 100 -21.03 20.98 1.63
C GLU A 100 -21.71 21.30 0.31
N LYS A 101 -22.99 21.69 0.39
CA LYS A 101 -23.74 22.13 -0.78
C LYS A 101 -23.65 23.64 -0.87
N GLN A 102 -23.02 24.16 -1.91
CA GLN A 102 -22.91 25.59 -2.12
C GLN A 102 -24.32 26.15 -2.43
N SER A 103 -24.75 27.13 -1.63
CA SER A 103 -26.09 27.73 -1.70
C SER A 103 -26.41 28.31 -3.08
N ASP A 104 -25.39 28.84 -3.75
CA ASP A 104 -25.56 29.68 -4.94
C ASP A 104 -25.57 28.86 -6.23
N THR A 105 -24.79 27.78 -6.29
CA THR A 105 -24.64 26.92 -7.48
C THR A 105 -25.39 25.59 -7.35
N GLY A 106 -25.79 25.22 -6.13
CA GLY A 106 -26.38 23.91 -5.82
C GLY A 106 -25.41 22.73 -5.93
N LEU A 107 -24.14 22.98 -6.25
CA LEU A 107 -23.11 21.96 -6.37
C LEU A 107 -22.68 21.46 -4.99
N THR A 108 -22.44 20.16 -4.89
CA THR A 108 -21.93 19.53 -3.65
C THR A 108 -20.42 19.36 -3.79
N TYR A 109 -19.68 19.98 -2.88
CA TYR A 109 -18.24 19.89 -2.79
C TYR A 109 -17.85 18.94 -1.67
N GLU A 110 -16.76 18.20 -1.90
CA GLU A 110 -16.14 17.34 -0.90
C GLU A 110 -14.87 18.01 -0.38
N PHE A 111 -14.85 18.30 0.92
CA PHE A 111 -13.73 18.88 1.64
C PHE A 111 -13.04 17.82 2.49
N VAL A 112 -11.72 17.87 2.54
CA VAL A 112 -10.90 16.95 3.33
C VAL A 112 -10.50 17.63 4.62
N LEU A 113 -10.80 17.00 5.76
CA LEU A 113 -10.35 17.41 7.09
C LEU A 113 -9.41 16.35 7.66
N TYR A 114 -8.24 16.73 8.18
CA TYR A 114 -7.33 15.74 8.78
C TYR A 114 -7.70 15.44 10.23
N CYS A 115 -7.46 14.21 10.68
CA CYS A 115 -7.75 13.79 12.05
C CYS A 115 -6.57 14.12 12.99
N PRO A 116 -6.74 15.01 13.99
CA PRO A 116 -5.64 15.35 14.91
C PRO A 116 -5.39 14.27 15.99
N PHE A 117 -6.30 13.29 16.11
CA PHE A 117 -6.33 12.32 17.21
C PHE A 117 -5.54 11.03 16.95
N CYS A 118 -5.06 10.79 15.73
CA CYS A 118 -4.28 9.60 15.41
C CYS A 118 -3.00 9.94 14.61
N PRO A 119 -1.95 9.11 14.69
CA PRO A 119 -0.74 9.29 13.89
C PRO A 119 -1.05 9.38 12.40
N VAL A 120 -1.94 8.49 11.90
CA VAL A 120 -2.35 8.48 10.49
C VAL A 120 -2.92 9.83 10.09
N GLY A 121 -3.78 10.42 10.92
CA GLY A 121 -4.39 11.69 10.57
C GLY A 121 -3.44 12.87 10.63
N ARG A 122 -2.48 12.85 11.55
CA ARG A 122 -1.42 13.86 11.60
C ARG A 122 -0.51 13.82 10.37
N SER A 123 -0.35 12.67 9.72
CA SER A 123 0.43 12.62 8.45
C SER A 123 -0.26 13.31 7.28
N TRP A 124 -1.57 13.58 7.38
CA TRP A 124 -2.32 14.36 6.40
C TRP A 124 -2.37 15.87 6.72
N ALA A 125 -1.76 16.29 7.83
CA ALA A 125 -1.68 17.70 8.18
C ALA A 125 -0.76 18.44 7.19
N TYR A 126 -1.36 19.23 6.30
CA TYR A 126 -0.65 20.06 5.34
C TYR A 126 -1.02 21.53 5.55
N ASP A 127 -0.01 22.40 5.68
CA ASP A 127 -0.21 23.85 5.71
C ASP A 127 0.80 24.55 4.80
N GLY A 128 0.37 24.86 3.58
CA GLY A 128 1.17 25.56 2.59
C GLY A 128 1.54 27.00 2.98
N ARG A 129 0.83 27.58 3.96
CA ARG A 129 1.06 28.95 4.45
C ARG A 129 2.31 29.05 5.32
N ASN A 130 2.68 27.93 5.95
CA ASN A 130 3.84 27.81 6.84
C ASN A 130 5.14 27.44 6.12
N ILE A 131 5.14 27.37 4.78
CA ILE A 131 6.35 27.15 3.99
C ILE A 131 7.33 28.31 4.21
N SER A 132 8.59 27.97 4.49
CA SER A 132 9.69 28.91 4.79
C SER A 132 10.03 29.79 3.58
N ASP A 133 9.94 29.24 2.38
CA ASP A 133 10.08 29.98 1.14
C ASP A 133 8.85 30.84 0.86
N LYS A 134 8.95 32.13 1.20
CA LYS A 134 7.88 33.12 1.03
C LYS A 134 7.40 33.26 -0.42
N LYS A 135 8.24 32.97 -1.42
CA LYS A 135 7.86 33.10 -2.85
C LYS A 135 7.00 31.96 -3.35
N HIS A 136 7.13 30.78 -2.74
CA HIS A 136 6.43 29.55 -3.13
C HIS A 136 5.39 29.11 -2.09
N ARG A 137 4.93 30.02 -1.23
CA ARG A 137 3.84 29.71 -0.28
C ARG A 137 2.57 29.37 -1.03
N SER A 138 2.00 28.24 -0.64
CA SER A 138 0.69 27.82 -1.14
C SER A 138 -0.39 28.38 -0.21
N PRO A 139 -1.49 28.94 -0.74
CA PRO A 139 -2.59 29.42 0.09
C PRO A 139 -3.40 28.26 0.70
N TYR A 140 -3.19 27.04 0.22
CA TYR A 140 -3.96 25.87 0.60
C TYR A 140 -3.41 25.22 1.86
N TYR A 141 -4.33 24.76 2.70
CA TYR A 141 -4.05 23.96 3.89
C TYR A 141 -5.20 22.97 4.09
N VAL A 142 -4.93 21.89 4.82
CA VAL A 142 -5.93 20.91 5.23
C VAL A 142 -6.30 21.22 6.67
N PRO A 143 -7.53 21.68 6.97
CA PRO A 143 -7.93 22.00 8.34
C PRO A 143 -8.14 20.72 9.18
N PRO A 144 -7.96 20.81 10.52
CA PRO A 144 -8.29 19.71 11.41
C PRO A 144 -9.80 19.52 11.53
N VAL A 145 -10.24 18.29 11.80
CA VAL A 145 -11.66 18.00 12.06
C VAL A 145 -12.24 18.86 13.21
N THR A 146 -11.43 19.22 14.20
CA THR A 146 -11.84 20.05 15.35
C THR A 146 -12.18 21.50 14.98
N GLU A 147 -11.83 21.96 13.78
CA GLU A 147 -12.22 23.29 13.31
C GLU A 147 -13.72 23.37 12.99
N TYR A 148 -14.31 22.25 12.56
CA TYR A 148 -15.72 22.19 12.16
C TYR A 148 -16.60 21.41 13.14
N PHE A 149 -16.01 20.48 13.90
CA PHE A 149 -16.73 19.65 14.86
C PHE A 149 -16.24 19.94 16.28
N GLY A 150 -17.15 20.44 17.13
CA GLY A 150 -16.93 20.47 18.58
C GLY A 150 -16.97 19.07 19.19
N ASP A 151 -16.77 18.97 20.50
CA ASP A 151 -16.65 17.69 21.22
C ASP A 151 -17.84 16.75 20.96
N GLU A 152 -19.06 17.28 20.93
CA GLU A 152 -20.28 16.53 20.63
C GLU A 152 -20.25 15.92 19.22
N GLY A 153 -19.78 16.68 18.22
CA GLY A 153 -19.65 16.22 16.84
C GLY A 153 -18.55 15.16 16.69
N ILE A 154 -17.43 15.33 17.38
CA ILE A 154 -16.36 14.33 17.43
C ILE A 154 -16.86 13.03 18.08
N GLN A 155 -17.65 13.14 19.15
CA GLN A 155 -18.23 11.97 19.82
C GLN A 155 -19.23 11.24 18.91
N ALA A 156 -20.08 11.98 18.19
CA ALA A 156 -21.00 11.40 17.20
C ALA A 156 -20.26 10.65 16.08
N LEU A 157 -19.12 11.19 15.58
CA LEU A 157 -18.28 10.51 14.60
C LEU A 157 -17.75 9.17 15.15
N ARG A 158 -17.28 9.15 16.40
CA ARG A 158 -16.79 7.92 17.05
C ARG A 158 -17.89 6.87 17.15
N GLU A 159 -19.06 7.26 17.61
CA GLU A 159 -20.20 6.36 17.78
C GLU A 159 -20.68 5.79 16.45
N ALA A 160 -20.79 6.63 15.41
CA ALA A 160 -21.19 6.20 14.08
C ALA A 160 -20.20 5.21 13.46
N ASN A 161 -18.90 5.47 13.56
CA ASN A 161 -17.88 4.57 13.01
C ASN A 161 -17.79 3.26 13.79
N MET A 162 -17.88 3.31 15.12
CA MET A 162 -17.94 2.10 15.95
C MET A 162 -19.18 1.25 15.65
N LYS A 163 -20.34 1.87 15.42
CA LYS A 163 -21.56 1.17 15.01
C LYS A 163 -21.39 0.48 13.66
N LYS A 164 -20.93 1.21 12.64
CA LYS A 164 -20.65 0.63 11.30
C LYS A 164 -19.66 -0.52 11.37
N ARG A 165 -18.64 -0.40 12.22
CA ARG A 165 -17.64 -1.46 12.39
C ARG A 165 -18.25 -2.72 13.00
N ARG A 166 -19.10 -2.59 14.01
CA ARG A 166 -19.85 -3.72 14.59
C ARG A 166 -20.74 -4.39 13.55
N GLU A 167 -21.52 -3.60 12.80
CA GLU A 167 -22.38 -4.10 11.72
C GLU A 167 -21.57 -4.85 10.64
N ASN A 168 -20.41 -4.32 10.23
CA ASN A 168 -19.56 -4.98 9.25
C ASN A 168 -18.95 -6.30 9.75
N ILE A 169 -18.60 -6.38 11.04
CA ILE A 169 -18.13 -7.63 11.66
C ILE A 169 -19.27 -8.66 11.70
N ASP A 170 -20.47 -8.21 12.06
CA ASP A 170 -21.65 -9.05 12.17
C ASP A 170 -22.21 -9.49 10.81
N VAL A 171 -21.93 -8.78 9.72
CA VAL A 171 -22.30 -9.19 8.34
C VAL A 171 -21.26 -10.14 7.72
N LYS A 172 -19.97 -9.98 8.03
CA LYS A 172 -18.93 -10.90 7.52
C LYS A 172 -19.08 -12.33 8.06
N ARG A 173 -19.43 -12.47 9.34
CA ARG A 173 -19.63 -13.79 10.00
C ARG A 173 -20.70 -14.68 9.34
N PRO A 174 -21.90 -14.17 8.99
CA PRO A 174 -22.92 -14.89 8.22
C PRO A 174 -22.45 -15.27 6.82
N VAL A 175 -21.74 -14.39 6.13
CA VAL A 175 -21.26 -14.65 4.75
C VAL A 175 -20.19 -15.74 4.76
N GLU A 176 -19.24 -15.72 5.71
CA GLU A 176 -18.26 -16.80 5.87
C GLU A 176 -18.93 -18.15 6.18
N LYS A 177 -19.93 -18.17 7.08
CA LYS A 177 -20.73 -19.38 7.35
C LYS A 177 -21.53 -19.86 6.13
N ALA A 178 -22.06 -18.94 5.33
CA ALA A 178 -22.78 -19.27 4.10
C ALA A 178 -21.84 -19.80 3.01
N VAL A 179 -20.63 -19.24 2.86
CA VAL A 179 -19.62 -19.72 1.90
C VAL A 179 -19.07 -21.09 2.32
N GLN A 180 -18.85 -21.31 3.63
CA GLN A 180 -18.43 -22.62 4.15
C GLN A 180 -19.50 -23.71 3.95
N SER A 181 -20.78 -23.36 3.98
CA SER A 181 -21.89 -24.32 3.77
C SER A 181 -22.21 -24.59 2.30
N ILE A 182 -21.67 -23.80 1.36
CA ILE A 182 -21.78 -24.00 -0.09
C ILE A 182 -20.59 -24.83 -0.64
N GLY A 183 -19.53 -25.02 0.14
CA GLY A 183 -18.46 -25.95 -0.17
C GLY A 183 -18.98 -27.38 -0.22
N LYS A 184 -19.12 -27.96 -1.41
CA LYS A 184 -19.47 -29.38 -1.59
C LYS A 184 -18.48 -30.24 -0.80
N GLU A 185 -18.97 -31.31 -0.16
CA GLU A 185 -18.14 -32.33 0.46
C GLU A 185 -17.10 -32.84 -0.55
N ILE A 186 -15.84 -32.79 -0.14
CA ILE A 186 -14.71 -33.32 -0.90
C ILE A 186 -14.91 -34.84 -0.95
N PRO A 187 -14.95 -35.47 -2.14
CA PRO A 187 -15.10 -36.91 -2.25
C PRO A 187 -13.97 -37.64 -1.51
N ASP A 188 -14.33 -38.69 -0.78
CA ASP A 188 -13.39 -39.52 -0.04
C ASP A 188 -12.31 -40.07 -1.01
N GLY A 189 -11.05 -39.69 -0.79
CA GLY A 189 -9.91 -40.11 -1.62
C GLY A 189 -9.05 -38.99 -2.22
N TRP A 190 -9.38 -37.71 -2.03
CA TRP A 190 -8.51 -36.59 -2.46
C TRP A 190 -7.62 -36.13 -1.30
N GLN A 191 -6.32 -36.42 -1.37
CA GLN A 191 -5.31 -35.86 -0.46
C GLN A 191 -4.72 -34.57 -1.05
N TYR A 192 -4.53 -33.55 -0.22
CA TYR A 192 -3.74 -32.37 -0.58
C TYR A 192 -2.26 -32.75 -0.61
N ASP A 193 -1.52 -32.23 -1.59
CA ASP A 193 -0.05 -32.18 -1.52
C ASP A 193 0.34 -31.26 -0.36
N THR A 194 0.38 -31.83 0.84
CA THR A 194 1.11 -31.23 1.94
C THR A 194 2.59 -31.36 1.61
N ILE A 195 3.24 -30.20 1.54
CA ILE A 195 4.68 -30.02 1.33
C ILE A 195 5.40 -30.84 2.40
N GLY A 196 5.75 -32.09 2.08
CA GLY A 196 6.22 -33.05 3.07
C GLY A 196 6.86 -34.30 2.47
N ASP A 197 6.40 -34.77 1.31
CA ASP A 197 6.94 -35.99 0.69
C ASP A 197 7.21 -35.81 -0.81
N LEU A 198 8.42 -35.35 -1.16
CA LEU A 198 9.03 -35.67 -2.45
C LEU A 198 10.46 -36.19 -2.19
N PRO A 199 10.82 -37.39 -2.70
CA PRO A 199 12.11 -38.02 -2.45
C PRO A 199 13.21 -37.40 -3.32
N PHE A 200 14.38 -37.21 -2.68
CA PHE A 200 15.75 -36.98 -3.20
C PHE A 200 15.95 -36.49 -4.63
#